data_AF-A0A441TQ16-F1
#
_entry.id   AF-A0A441TQ16-F1
#
_cell.length_a   1.000
_cell.length_b   1.000
_cell.length_c   1.000
_cell.angle_alpha   90.00
_cell.angle_beta   90.00
_cell.angle_gamma   90.00
#
_symmetry.space_group_name_H-M   'P 1'
#
loop_
_entity.id
_entity.type
_entity.pdbx_description
1 polymer ?
#
loop_
_entity_poly.entity_id
_entity_poly.type
_entity_poly.pdbx_seq_one_letter_code
_entity_poly.pdbx_strand_id
1 'polypeptide(L)'
;DLARQNVVRYGSVGAPNDIFQTGEIRSRGIELEAVASLDSGFDFRAAYTYLDTEITKATSITVDDDSGETVSDEGNTPFGVPEHAASLWANYTVGSGR
;
A
#
# COMPACT_ATOMS: atom_id res chain seq x y z
N ASP A 1 10.66 3.52 -9.07
CA ASP A 1 9.39 3.53 -9.80
C ASP A 1 9.03 2.09 -10.10
N LEU A 2 7.94 1.58 -9.53
CA LEU A 2 7.46 0.22 -9.78
C LEU A 2 6.11 0.33 -10.48
N ALA A 3 6.02 -0.17 -11.70
CA ALA A 3 4.77 -0.28 -12.45
C ALA A 3 4.42 -1.76 -12.57
N ARG A 4 3.19 -2.12 -12.19
CA ARG A 4 2.69 -3.49 -12.31
C ARG A 4 1.52 -3.54 -13.28
N GLN A 5 1.65 -4.37 -14.30
CA GLN A 5 0.60 -4.63 -15.29
C GLN A 5 -0.20 -5.86 -14.87
N ASN A 6 -1.50 -5.89 -15.21
CA ASN A 6 -2.38 -7.06 -15.08
C ASN A 6 -2.63 -7.50 -13.62
N VAL A 7 -2.90 -6.55 -12.73
CA VAL A 7 -3.26 -6.88 -11.35
C VAL A 7 -4.69 -7.42 -11.32
N VAL A 8 -4.89 -8.69 -10.95
CA VAL A 8 -6.23 -9.27 -10.82
C VAL A 8 -6.86 -8.86 -9.48
N ARG A 9 -8.06 -8.29 -9.50
CA ARG A 9 -8.89 -8.04 -8.33
C ARG A 9 -10.14 -8.91 -8.36
N TYR A 10 -10.59 -9.32 -7.17
CA TYR A 10 -11.85 -10.06 -6.98
C TYR A 10 -12.93 -9.08 -6.47
N GLY A 11 -14.07 -9.00 -7.15
CA GLY A 11 -15.24 -8.21 -6.74
C GLY A 11 -16.31 -8.24 -7.82
N SER A 12 -17.58 -8.43 -7.47
CA SER A 12 -18.69 -8.72 -8.40
C SER A 12 -19.56 -7.50 -8.68
N VAL A 13 -19.97 -7.31 -9.94
CA VAL A 13 -21.39 -7.04 -10.23
C VAL A 13 -21.78 -7.81 -11.51
N GLY A 14 -22.35 -9.01 -11.32
CA GLY A 14 -22.98 -9.78 -12.41
C GLY A 14 -22.84 -11.30 -12.30
N ALA A 15 -21.70 -11.82 -11.83
CA ALA A 15 -21.50 -13.25 -11.57
C ALA A 15 -20.34 -13.49 -10.57
N PRO A 16 -20.38 -14.56 -9.75
CA PRO A 16 -19.40 -14.84 -8.69
C PRO A 16 -17.99 -15.25 -9.18
N ASN A 17 -17.70 -15.18 -10.48
CA ASN A 17 -16.45 -15.66 -11.09
C ASN A 17 -15.78 -14.62 -12.00
N ASP A 18 -16.24 -13.37 -12.03
CA ASP A 18 -15.63 -12.36 -12.89
C ASP A 18 -14.24 -11.97 -12.35
N ILE A 19 -13.24 -12.23 -13.20
CA ILE A 19 -11.85 -11.87 -12.99
C ILE A 19 -11.67 -10.47 -13.55
N PHE A 20 -11.74 -9.45 -12.70
CA PHE A 20 -11.47 -8.09 -13.13
C PHE A 20 -9.96 -7.86 -13.06
N GLN A 21 -9.33 -7.80 -14.23
CA GLN A 21 -8.03 -7.15 -14.34
C GLN A 21 -8.26 -5.70 -13.87
N THR A 22 -7.38 -5.17 -13.02
CA THR A 22 -7.21 -3.74 -12.75
C THR A 22 -6.04 -3.36 -13.64
N GLY A 23 -6.31 -2.67 -14.75
CA GLY A 23 -5.40 -2.51 -15.89
C GLY A 23 -3.94 -2.31 -15.50
N GLU A 24 -3.57 -1.07 -15.17
CA GLU A 24 -2.20 -0.69 -14.79
C GLU A 24 -2.21 0.06 -13.46
N ILE A 25 -1.33 -0.34 -12.54
CA ILE A 25 -1.10 0.36 -11.27
C ILE A 25 0.35 0.83 -11.24
N ARG A 26 0.56 2.09 -10.86
CA ARG A 26 1.87 2.70 -10.66
C ARG A 26 2.06 3.04 -9.19
N SER A 27 3.23 2.71 -8.66
CA SER A 27 3.63 3.04 -7.29
C SER A 27 4.95 3.81 -7.27
N ARG A 28 4.94 4.95 -6.58
CA ARG A 28 6.09 5.84 -6.38
C ARG A 28 6.20 6.22 -4.92
N GLY A 29 7.40 6.26 -4.38
CA GLY A 29 7.55 6.43 -2.95
C GLY A 29 8.98 6.54 -2.50
N ILE A 30 9.12 6.73 -1.18
CA ILE A 30 10.40 6.78 -0.48
C ILE A 30 10.29 5.83 0.71
N GLU A 31 11.34 5.05 0.92
CA GLU A 31 11.50 4.15 2.05
C GLU A 31 12.70 4.61 2.87
N LEU A 32 12.50 4.71 4.18
CA LEU A 32 13.50 5.12 5.15
C LEU A 32 13.62 4.04 6.23
N GLU A 33 14.84 3.58 6.46
CA GLU A 33 15.15 2.62 7.50
C GLU A 33 16.24 3.16 8.42
N ALA A 34 16.10 2.93 9.72
CA ALA A 34 17.08 3.31 10.72
C ALA A 34 17.31 2.15 11.69
N VAL A 35 18.59 1.85 11.95
CA VAL A 35 19.02 0.83 12.91
C VAL A 35 20.15 1.40 13.73
N ALA A 36 20.06 1.31 15.05
CA ALA A 36 21.14 1.73 15.93
C ALA A 36 21.20 0.89 17.20
N SER A 37 22.42 0.73 17.69
CA SER A 37 22.76 0.15 18.99
C SER A 37 23.63 1.16 19.72
N LEU A 38 23.24 1.53 20.94
CA LEU A 38 23.90 2.55 21.75
C LEU A 38 24.62 1.89 22.93
N ASP A 39 25.78 2.42 23.31
CA ASP A 39 26.57 1.95 24.47
C ASP A 39 25.80 2.02 25.81
N SER A 40 24.70 2.78 25.84
CA SER A 40 23.76 2.83 26.96
C SER A 40 22.94 1.55 27.13
N GLY A 41 23.08 0.55 26.26
CA GLY A 41 22.32 -0.70 26.29
C GLY A 41 20.98 -0.62 25.56
N PHE A 42 20.78 0.41 24.72
CA PHE A 42 19.59 0.57 23.88
C PHE A 42 19.83 0.06 22.47
N ASP A 43 18.92 -0.76 21.97
CA ASP A 43 18.86 -1.18 20.58
C ASP A 43 17.52 -0.75 19.98
N PHE A 44 17.52 -0.17 18.78
CA PHE A 44 16.27 0.10 18.08
C PHE A 44 16.37 -0.09 16.57
N ARG A 45 15.20 -0.37 15.98
CA ARG A 45 14.97 -0.44 14.53
C ARG A 45 13.69 0.32 14.22
N ALA A 46 13.75 1.19 13.21
CA ALA A 46 12.61 1.93 12.70
C ALA A 46 12.56 1.79 11.18
N ALA A 47 11.36 1.72 10.63
CA ALA A 47 11.12 1.80 9.20
C ALA A 47 9.91 2.69 8.93
N TYR A 48 9.99 3.47 7.86
CA TYR A 48 8.92 4.33 7.39
C TYR A 48 8.86 4.31 5.86
N THR A 49 7.66 4.13 5.33
CA THR A 49 7.39 4.14 3.90
C THR A 49 6.32 5.17 3.59
N TYR A 50 6.62 6.02 2.61
CA TYR A 50 5.63 6.83 1.90
C TYR A 50 5.42 6.23 0.52
N LEU A 51 4.16 5.95 0.16
CA LEU A 51 3.81 5.31 -1.11
C LEU A 51 2.60 5.98 -1.76
N ASP A 52 2.88 6.74 -2.81
CA ASP A 52 1.88 7.22 -3.76
C ASP A 52 1.58 6.11 -4.78
N THR A 53 0.38 5.52 -4.68
CA THR A 53 -0.07 4.48 -5.60
C THR A 53 -1.35 4.90 -6.30
N GLU A 54 -1.37 4.72 -7.62
CA GLU A 54 -2.45 5.18 -8.49
C GLU A 54 -2.82 4.08 -9.51
N ILE A 55 -4.11 3.92 -9.76
CA ILE A 55 -4.63 3.15 -10.89
C ILE A 55 -4.47 4.03 -12.13
N THR A 56 -3.44 3.80 -12.95
CA THR A 56 -3.15 4.63 -14.13
C THR A 56 -3.97 4.23 -15.35
N LYS A 57 -4.50 2.99 -15.37
CA LYS A 57 -5.48 2.55 -16.36
C LYS A 57 -6.49 1.63 -15.70
N ALA A 58 -7.76 2.03 -15.71
CA ALA A 58 -8.84 1.16 -15.27
C ALA A 58 -9.35 0.28 -16.41
N THR A 59 -9.70 -0.95 -16.10
CA THR A 59 -10.33 -1.92 -17.02
C THR A 59 -11.75 -2.27 -16.60
N SER A 60 -12.11 -1.96 -15.36
CA SER A 60 -13.49 -1.99 -14.88
C SER A 60 -14.08 -0.60 -14.97
N ILE A 61 -15.19 -0.53 -15.70
CA ILE A 61 -16.01 0.65 -15.82
C ILE A 61 -17.40 0.23 -15.35
N THR A 62 -17.91 0.88 -14.31
CA THR A 62 -19.22 0.57 -13.71
C THR A 62 -20.22 1.63 -14.15
N VAL A 63 -21.49 1.28 -14.24
CA VAL A 63 -22.56 2.26 -14.42
C VAL A 63 -23.17 2.54 -13.06
N ASP A 64 -23.24 3.80 -12.67
CA ASP A 64 -23.92 4.23 -11.46
C ASP A 64 -25.44 4.06 -11.66
N ASP A 65 -26.09 3.26 -10.81
CA ASP A 65 -27.51 2.90 -10.97
C ASP A 65 -28.46 4.08 -10.74
N ASP A 66 -28.04 5.13 -10.03
CA ASP A 66 -28.88 6.30 -9.70
C ASP A 66 -28.79 7.40 -10.78
N SER A 67 -27.61 7.59 -11.36
CA SER A 67 -27.32 8.65 -12.35
C SER A 67 -27.21 8.13 -13.78
N GLY A 68 -27.00 6.83 -13.97
CA GLY A 68 -26.70 6.21 -15.26
C GLY A 68 -25.32 6.56 -15.81
N GLU A 69 -24.46 7.20 -15.01
CA GLU A 69 -23.14 7.65 -15.45
C GLU A 69 -22.13 6.50 -15.41
N THR A 70 -21.21 6.53 -16.37
CA THR A 70 -20.10 5.60 -16.49
C THR A 70 -18.96 6.05 -15.56
N VAL A 71 -18.71 5.32 -14.48
CA VAL A 71 -17.66 5.60 -13.49
C VAL A 71 -16.47 4.65 -13.61
N SER A 72 -15.28 5.20 -13.40
CA SER A 72 -13.99 4.52 -13.49
C SER A 72 -13.15 4.84 -12.26
N ASP A 73 -12.38 3.84 -11.80
CA ASP A 73 -11.42 4.01 -10.70
C ASP A 73 -10.05 4.55 -11.15
N GLU A 74 -9.91 4.96 -12.42
CA GLU A 74 -8.67 5.56 -12.91
C GLU A 74 -8.34 6.86 -12.16
N GLY A 75 -7.09 7.00 -11.74
CA GLY A 75 -6.62 8.09 -10.87
C GLY A 75 -6.83 7.84 -9.38
N ASN A 76 -7.61 6.83 -8.98
CA ASN A 76 -7.80 6.50 -7.57
C ASN A 76 -6.65 5.65 -7.01
N THR A 77 -6.44 5.75 -5.70
CA THR A 77 -5.55 4.85 -4.97
C THR A 77 -6.20 3.46 -4.83
N PRO A 78 -5.50 2.37 -5.18
CA PRO A 78 -6.05 1.03 -5.05
C PRO A 78 -6.39 0.70 -3.58
N PHE A 79 -7.58 0.14 -3.35
CA PHE A 79 -7.98 -0.31 -2.00
C PHE A 79 -6.95 -1.26 -1.38
N GLY A 80 -6.70 -1.10 -0.07
CA GLY A 80 -5.81 -1.95 0.72
C GLY A 80 -4.33 -1.55 0.67
N VAL A 81 -3.98 -0.47 -0.05
CA VAL A 81 -2.62 0.05 -0.09
C VAL A 81 -2.54 1.31 0.79
N PRO A 82 -1.85 1.26 1.95
CA PRO A 82 -1.68 2.45 2.79
C PRO A 82 -0.67 3.41 2.16
N GLU A 83 -0.97 4.71 2.19
CA GLU A 83 -0.05 5.76 1.73
C GLU A 83 1.14 5.94 2.68
N HIS A 84 0.92 5.72 3.97
CA HIS A 84 1.94 5.80 5.01
C HIS A 84 1.98 4.50 5.83
N ALA A 85 3.17 3.92 5.96
CA ALA A 85 3.42 2.78 6.84
C ALA A 85 4.63 3.04 7.72
N ALA A 86 4.54 2.70 9.00
CA ALA A 86 5.62 2.89 9.97
C ALA A 86 5.72 1.69 10.91
N SER A 87 6.94 1.35 11.31
CA SER A 87 7.20 0.37 12.36
C SER A 87 8.37 0.82 13.24
N LEU A 88 8.31 0.46 14.52
CA LEU A 88 9.35 0.77 15.50
C LEU A 88 9.47 -0.40 16.48
N TRP A 89 10.71 -0.85 16.68
CA TRP A 89 11.08 -1.81 17.70
C TRP A 89 12.24 -1.25 18.53
N ALA A 90 12.17 -1.42 19.84
CA ALA A 90 13.22 -1.01 20.75
C ALA A 90 13.38 -2.04 21.88
N ASN A 91 14.61 -2.24 22.29
CA ASN A 91 14.98 -3.08 23.42
C ASN A 91 15.99 -2.34 24.31
N TYR A 92 15.96 -2.64 25.60
CA TYR A 92 16.90 -2.08 26.57
C TYR A 92 17.44 -3.18 27.48
N THR A 93 18.76 -3.25 27.60
CA THR A 93 19.44 -4.14 28.53
C THR A 93 19.67 -3.43 29.86
N VAL A 94 19.01 -3.90 30.92
CA VAL A 94 19.24 -3.40 32.28
C VAL A 94 20.61 -3.86 32.76
N GLY A 95 21.50 -2.92 33.09
CA GLY A 95 22.80 -3.23 33.67
C GLY A 95 22.68 -3.92 35.04
N SER A 96 23.56 -4.88 35.32
CA SER A 96 23.63 -5.52 36.64
C SER A 96 24.11 -4.49 37.68
N GLY A 97 23.20 -4.02 38.53
CA GLY A 97 23.56 -3.24 39.72
C GLY A 97 24.48 -4.05 40.64
N ARG A 98 25.50 -3.40 41.20
CA ARG A 98 26.29 -3.90 42.33
C ARG A 98 25.69 -3.41 43.64
#